data_AF-A0A396TTI8-F1
#
_entry.id   AF-A0A396TTI8-F1
#
_cell.length_a   1.000
_cell.length_b   1.000
_cell.length_c   1.000
_cell.angle_alpha   90.00
_cell.angle_beta   90.00
_cell.angle_gamma   90.00
#
_symmetry.space_group_name_H-M   'P 1'
#
loop_
_entity.id
_entity.type
_entity.pdbx_description
1 polymer ?
#
loop_
_entity_poly.entity_id
_entity_poly.type
_entity_poly.pdbx_seq_one_letter_code
_entity_poly.pdbx_strand_id
1 'polypeptide(L)'
;MSIKKSPGQKRKKIVQIGVFLFFIITTYFAGQFWGSLSESSLSWVENHATVTATVTELLHEEEEYRNRKGRKRTKDVYSISYKFTVEGDEIDNTIEISSSQFNSIEEGSDIIVWYDSDDVYTNDTKENVESALASNNAVSNMFTVGVYTAPIALFLYWLLSIIFVRESKKSLPEGFYTETSWLDVDDKYMVALDGSELVYFDIDKSRISEVQQAYQNNASLEDLIGNSKSSKLKRIPLGEITELVSHHNSDVITIDYKGDSHKIEFLNQTVKQHALERIIKHIPTNLSYMKKERTRIQAAIPSFIWLLILVAVIYFVNYFLVNIVLGFYMLVSVLPKIISRLIDPTITQTWLIPTVSEEAVTE
;
A
#
# COMPACT_ATOMS: atom_id res chain seq x y z
N MET A 1 16.20 -21.21 18.55
CA MET A 1 15.02 -20.48 19.06
C MET A 1 14.25 -19.88 17.89
N SER A 2 12.92 -19.79 17.96
CA SER A 2 12.13 -19.06 16.97
C SER A 2 12.35 -17.56 17.11
N ILE A 3 12.62 -16.86 16.00
CA ILE A 3 12.80 -15.40 15.98
C ILE A 3 11.54 -14.71 16.54
N LYS A 4 11.69 -13.90 17.59
CA LYS A 4 10.59 -13.11 18.16
C LYS A 4 10.23 -11.99 17.18
N LYS A 5 8.96 -11.86 16.82
CA LYS A 5 8.47 -10.81 15.90
C LYS A 5 8.05 -9.54 16.65
N SER A 6 8.33 -8.38 16.06
CA SER A 6 7.88 -7.09 16.60
C SER A 6 6.35 -7.02 16.57
N PRO A 7 5.72 -6.19 17.43
CA PRO A 7 4.29 -5.90 17.32
C PRO A 7 3.89 -5.41 15.93
N GLY A 8 4.69 -4.56 15.28
CA GLY A 8 4.50 -4.11 13.90
C GLY A 8 4.47 -5.28 12.92
N GLN A 9 5.48 -6.15 12.95
CA GLN A 9 5.56 -7.37 12.11
C GLN A 9 4.35 -8.30 12.30
N LYS A 10 3.87 -8.49 13.54
CA LYS A 10 2.68 -9.32 13.83
C LYS A 10 1.42 -8.71 13.23
N ARG A 11 1.19 -7.42 13.43
CA ARG A 11 0.02 -6.69 12.89
C ARG A 11 0.04 -6.66 11.37
N LYS A 12 1.21 -6.45 10.76
CA LYS A 12 1.39 -6.51 9.30
C LYS A 12 0.96 -7.86 8.75
N LYS A 13 1.35 -8.96 9.39
CA LYS A 13 0.93 -10.31 8.99
C LYS A 13 -0.59 -10.49 9.11
N ILE A 14 -1.20 -10.00 10.18
CA ILE A 14 -2.67 -10.06 10.35
C ILE A 14 -3.38 -9.29 9.23
N VAL A 15 -2.92 -8.07 8.92
CA VAL A 15 -3.47 -7.25 7.83
C VAL A 15 -3.31 -7.96 6.48
N GLN A 16 -2.14 -8.54 6.21
CA GLN A 16 -1.91 -9.32 4.98
C GLN A 16 -2.89 -10.49 4.85
N ILE A 17 -3.07 -11.27 5.92
CA ILE A 17 -3.99 -12.40 5.93
C ILE A 17 -5.44 -11.92 5.73
N GLY A 18 -5.86 -10.88 6.45
CA GLY A 18 -7.21 -10.33 6.34
C GLY A 18 -7.53 -9.84 4.94
N VAL A 19 -6.60 -9.12 4.30
CA VAL A 19 -6.78 -8.64 2.92
C VAL A 19 -6.75 -9.78 1.91
N PHE A 20 -5.90 -10.78 2.12
CA PHE A 20 -5.88 -11.96 1.25
C PHE A 20 -7.20 -12.74 1.31
N LEU A 21 -7.76 -12.92 2.50
CA LEU A 21 -9.09 -13.54 2.66
C LEU A 21 -10.19 -12.68 2.02
N PHE A 22 -10.15 -11.35 2.23
CA PHE A 22 -11.06 -10.43 1.56
C PHE A 22 -10.99 -10.56 0.03
N PHE A 23 -9.77 -10.60 -0.54
CA PHE A 23 -9.57 -10.79 -1.97
C PHE A 23 -10.21 -12.09 -2.48
N ILE A 24 -9.99 -13.21 -1.79
CA ILE A 24 -10.58 -14.51 -2.17
C ILE A 24 -12.11 -14.42 -2.14
N ILE A 25 -12.68 -13.93 -1.04
CA ILE A 25 -14.13 -13.85 -0.84
C ILE A 25 -14.77 -12.95 -1.89
N THR A 26 -14.25 -11.72 -2.08
CA THR A 26 -14.80 -10.77 -3.04
C THR A 26 -14.68 -11.30 -4.47
N THR A 27 -13.54 -11.91 -4.84
CA THR A 27 -13.35 -12.48 -6.19
C THR A 27 -14.30 -13.65 -6.45
N TYR A 28 -14.53 -14.50 -5.45
CA TYR A 28 -15.50 -15.59 -5.56
C TYR A 28 -16.92 -15.06 -5.80
N PHE A 29 -17.43 -14.18 -4.93
CA PHE A 29 -18.80 -13.67 -5.04
C PHE A 29 -19.01 -12.84 -6.31
N ALA A 30 -18.06 -11.97 -6.66
CA ALA A 30 -18.16 -11.19 -7.88
C ALA A 30 -17.99 -12.07 -9.13
N GLY A 31 -17.21 -13.15 -9.07
CA GLY A 31 -17.14 -14.17 -10.13
C GLY A 31 -18.46 -14.93 -10.31
N GLN A 32 -19.14 -15.30 -9.22
CA GLN A 32 -20.48 -15.91 -9.29
C GLN A 32 -21.51 -14.93 -9.89
N PHE A 33 -21.47 -13.66 -9.49
CA PHE A 33 -22.31 -12.62 -10.06
C PHE A 33 -22.05 -12.40 -11.55
N TRP A 34 -20.79 -12.35 -11.96
CA TRP A 34 -20.40 -12.28 -13.38
C TRP A 34 -20.90 -13.48 -14.18
N GLY A 35 -20.76 -14.69 -13.63
CA GLY A 35 -21.27 -15.90 -14.25
C GLY A 35 -22.78 -15.90 -14.46
N SER A 36 -23.54 -15.45 -13.46
CA SER A 36 -24.99 -15.31 -13.57
C SER A 36 -25.41 -14.28 -14.63
N LEU A 37 -24.68 -13.17 -14.77
CA LEU A 37 -24.92 -12.21 -15.85
C LEU A 37 -24.64 -12.83 -17.22
N SER A 38 -23.54 -13.57 -17.35
CA SER A 38 -23.16 -14.26 -18.59
C SER A 38 -24.14 -15.38 -18.96
N GLU A 39 -24.65 -16.12 -17.96
CA GLU A 39 -25.67 -17.15 -18.15
C GLU A 39 -26.99 -16.52 -18.59
N SER A 40 -27.38 -15.40 -17.98
CA SER A 40 -28.58 -14.65 -18.39
C SER A 40 -28.48 -14.09 -19.81
N SER A 41 -27.28 -13.74 -20.30
CA SER A 41 -27.10 -13.32 -21.70
C SER A 41 -27.10 -14.48 -22.69
N LEU A 42 -26.90 -15.72 -22.21
CA LEU A 42 -26.86 -16.94 -23.02
C LEU A 42 -28.09 -17.83 -22.81
N SER A 43 -29.13 -17.34 -22.12
CA SER A 43 -30.34 -18.13 -21.81
C SER A 43 -31.10 -18.57 -23.06
N TRP A 44 -31.05 -17.77 -24.13
CA TRP A 44 -31.65 -18.09 -25.43
C TRP A 44 -31.06 -19.35 -26.07
N VAL A 45 -29.82 -19.73 -25.67
CA VAL A 45 -29.14 -20.91 -26.21
C VAL A 45 -29.85 -22.21 -25.80
N GLU A 46 -30.63 -22.25 -24.72
CA GLU A 46 -31.37 -23.47 -24.36
C GLU A 46 -32.47 -23.83 -25.37
N ASN A 47 -33.07 -22.82 -26.03
CA ASN A 47 -34.15 -22.97 -27.01
C ASN A 47 -33.71 -22.56 -28.42
N HIS A 48 -32.41 -22.63 -28.71
CA HIS A 48 -31.89 -22.21 -30.01
C HIS A 48 -32.39 -23.10 -31.15
N ALA A 49 -32.57 -22.48 -32.30
CA ALA A 49 -32.67 -23.15 -33.58
C ALA A 49 -31.35 -23.01 -34.35
N THR A 50 -31.12 -23.91 -35.32
CA THR A 50 -29.91 -23.95 -36.12
C THR A 50 -30.23 -23.69 -37.58
N VAL A 51 -29.46 -22.81 -38.22
CA VAL A 51 -29.57 -22.50 -39.64
C VAL A 51 -28.18 -22.40 -40.27
N THR A 52 -28.11 -22.74 -41.55
CA THR A 52 -26.90 -22.54 -42.36
C THR A 52 -26.92 -21.12 -42.91
N ALA A 53 -25.92 -20.33 -42.58
CA ALA A 53 -25.72 -18.98 -43.06
C ALA A 53 -24.58 -18.95 -44.07
N THR A 54 -24.65 -18.07 -45.05
CA THR A 54 -23.56 -17.84 -46.00
C THR A 54 -22.74 -16.64 -45.53
N VAL A 55 -21.43 -16.81 -45.48
CA VAL A 55 -20.49 -15.73 -45.14
C VAL A 55 -20.48 -14.71 -46.27
N THR A 56 -20.83 -13.48 -45.95
CA THR A 56 -20.86 -12.38 -46.93
C THR A 56 -19.55 -11.61 -46.95
N GLU A 57 -18.90 -11.44 -45.80
CA GLU A 57 -17.69 -10.64 -45.68
C GLU A 57 -16.86 -11.07 -44.44
N LEU A 58 -15.54 -11.03 -44.56
CA LEU A 58 -14.61 -11.17 -43.45
C LEU A 58 -13.85 -9.86 -43.23
N LEU A 59 -14.05 -9.25 -42.06
CA LEU A 59 -13.50 -7.94 -41.72
C LEU A 59 -12.34 -8.08 -40.74
N HIS A 60 -11.18 -7.50 -41.08
CA HIS A 60 -10.07 -7.28 -40.15
C HIS A 60 -9.81 -5.79 -40.03
N GLU A 61 -10.03 -5.26 -38.82
CA GLU A 61 -9.80 -3.86 -38.50
C GLU A 61 -8.70 -3.72 -37.44
N GLU A 62 -7.81 -2.74 -37.64
CA GLU A 62 -6.83 -2.35 -36.63
C GLU A 62 -7.36 -1.13 -35.86
N GLU A 63 -7.90 -1.37 -34.66
CA GLU A 63 -8.39 -0.31 -33.80
C GLU A 63 -7.24 0.42 -33.10
N GLU A 64 -7.04 1.70 -33.43
CA GLU A 64 -6.13 2.57 -32.69
C GLU A 64 -6.77 3.05 -31.37
N TYR A 65 -6.13 2.73 -30.24
CA TYR A 65 -6.49 3.29 -28.95
C TYR A 65 -5.29 3.89 -28.22
N ARG A 66 -5.55 4.85 -27.32
CA ARG A 66 -4.51 5.42 -26.46
C ARG A 66 -4.58 4.79 -25.08
N ASN A 67 -3.45 4.26 -24.61
CA ASN A 67 -3.39 3.77 -23.24
C ASN A 67 -3.45 4.94 -22.23
N ARG A 68 -3.62 4.63 -20.93
CA ARG A 68 -3.61 5.62 -19.83
C ARG A 68 -2.37 6.54 -19.78
N LYS A 69 -1.28 6.21 -20.49
CA LYS A 69 -0.05 7.02 -20.61
C LYS A 69 0.00 7.81 -21.93
N GLY A 70 -1.09 7.89 -22.68
CA GLY A 70 -1.22 8.59 -23.95
C GLY A 70 -0.49 7.95 -25.14
N ARG A 71 0.11 6.76 -24.96
CA ARG A 71 0.79 6.03 -26.03
C ARG A 71 -0.24 5.37 -26.94
N LYS A 72 -0.08 5.55 -28.25
CA LYS A 72 -0.84 4.80 -29.25
C LYS A 72 -0.56 3.31 -29.10
N ARG A 73 -1.62 2.53 -29.13
CA ARG A 73 -1.65 1.07 -29.19
C ARG A 73 -2.66 0.70 -30.25
N THR A 74 -2.47 -0.48 -30.81
CA THR A 74 -3.36 -1.02 -31.81
C THR A 74 -3.88 -2.37 -31.32
N LYS A 75 -5.13 -2.66 -31.66
CA LYS A 75 -5.81 -3.92 -31.37
C LYS A 75 -6.38 -4.42 -32.69
N ASP A 76 -6.00 -5.63 -33.09
CA ASP A 76 -6.66 -6.31 -34.20
C ASP A 76 -8.03 -6.80 -33.76
N VAL A 77 -9.06 -6.43 -34.50
CA VAL A 77 -10.44 -6.90 -34.36
C VAL A 77 -10.79 -7.70 -35.61
N TYR A 78 -11.25 -8.92 -35.40
CA TYR A 78 -11.66 -9.84 -36.47
C TYR A 78 -13.17 -10.03 -36.37
N SER A 79 -13.87 -9.79 -37.46
CA SER A 79 -15.33 -9.89 -37.50
C SER A 79 -15.78 -10.65 -38.74
N ILE A 80 -16.95 -11.26 -38.65
CA ILE A 80 -17.59 -11.98 -39.74
C ILE A 80 -18.99 -11.43 -39.95
N SER A 81 -19.31 -11.14 -41.21
CA SER A 81 -20.66 -10.81 -41.64
C SER A 81 -21.25 -12.01 -42.37
N TYR A 82 -22.46 -12.39 -42.01
CA TYR A 82 -23.17 -13.51 -42.60
C TYR A 82 -24.64 -13.19 -42.81
N LYS A 83 -25.26 -13.93 -43.74
CA LYS A 83 -26.69 -13.85 -43.99
C LYS A 83 -27.36 -15.21 -43.96
N PHE A 84 -28.59 -15.27 -43.50
CA PHE A 84 -29.41 -16.47 -43.52
C PHE A 84 -30.90 -16.12 -43.71
N THR A 85 -31.72 -17.11 -44.04
CA THR A 85 -33.17 -16.92 -44.26
C THR A 85 -33.98 -17.79 -43.31
N VAL A 86 -34.91 -17.18 -42.58
CA VAL A 86 -35.86 -17.88 -41.71
C VAL A 86 -37.27 -17.41 -42.07
N GLU A 87 -38.17 -18.35 -42.36
CA GLU A 87 -39.59 -18.07 -42.70
C GLU A 87 -39.83 -17.06 -43.86
N GLY A 88 -38.82 -16.82 -44.70
CA GLY A 88 -38.88 -15.89 -45.82
C GLY A 88 -38.24 -14.51 -45.55
N ASP A 89 -37.83 -14.25 -44.30
CA ASP A 89 -37.08 -13.05 -43.92
C ASP A 89 -35.58 -13.30 -44.06
N GLU A 90 -34.88 -12.39 -44.73
CA GLU A 90 -33.43 -12.39 -44.84
C GLU A 90 -32.84 -11.58 -43.68
N ILE A 91 -31.99 -12.23 -42.89
CA ILE A 91 -31.32 -11.64 -41.73
C ILE A 91 -29.83 -11.59 -42.01
N ASP A 92 -29.25 -10.41 -41.85
CA ASP A 92 -27.83 -10.16 -41.89
C ASP A 92 -27.33 -9.71 -40.50
N ASN A 93 -26.17 -10.21 -40.09
CA ASN A 93 -25.55 -9.81 -38.84
C ASN A 93 -24.02 -9.78 -38.98
N THR A 94 -23.38 -8.97 -38.16
CA THR A 94 -21.91 -8.89 -38.06
C THR A 94 -21.49 -9.07 -36.62
N ILE A 95 -20.62 -10.04 -36.36
CA ILE A 95 -20.15 -10.37 -35.02
C ILE A 95 -18.62 -10.38 -34.97
N GLU A 96 -18.05 -10.12 -33.79
CA GLU A 96 -16.61 -10.33 -33.54
C GLU A 96 -16.32 -11.82 -33.35
N ILE A 97 -15.26 -12.32 -33.98
CA ILE A 97 -14.78 -13.70 -33.86
C ILE A 97 -13.30 -13.74 -33.46
N SER A 98 -12.84 -14.91 -33.04
CA SER A 98 -11.42 -15.10 -32.73
C SER A 98 -10.55 -15.09 -34.00
N SER A 99 -9.29 -14.68 -33.85
CA SER A 99 -8.28 -14.76 -34.93
C SER A 99 -8.17 -16.19 -35.52
N SER A 100 -8.32 -17.23 -34.70
CA SER A 100 -8.30 -18.61 -35.19
C SER A 100 -9.48 -18.92 -36.10
N GLN A 101 -10.68 -18.45 -35.75
CA GLN A 101 -11.88 -18.64 -36.56
C GLN A 101 -11.78 -17.87 -37.87
N PHE A 102 -11.35 -16.62 -37.80
CA PHE A 102 -11.15 -15.76 -38.96
C PHE A 102 -10.23 -16.42 -40.00
N ASN A 103 -9.13 -17.01 -39.55
CA ASN A 103 -8.17 -17.69 -40.44
C ASN A 103 -8.66 -19.04 -40.97
N SER A 104 -9.77 -19.57 -40.44
CA SER A 104 -10.32 -20.89 -40.82
C SER A 104 -11.55 -20.81 -41.71
N ILE A 105 -12.14 -19.62 -41.87
CA ILE A 105 -13.36 -19.37 -42.63
C ILE A 105 -13.00 -18.64 -43.93
N GLU A 106 -13.71 -18.94 -45.01
CA GLU A 106 -13.57 -18.26 -46.30
C GLU A 106 -14.85 -17.49 -46.65
N GLU A 107 -14.73 -16.37 -47.36
CA GLU A 107 -15.90 -15.65 -47.87
C GLU A 107 -16.70 -16.51 -48.84
N GLY A 108 -18.03 -16.44 -48.75
CA GLY A 108 -18.94 -17.30 -49.53
C GLY A 108 -19.05 -18.74 -49.04
N SER A 109 -18.33 -19.11 -47.97
CA SER A 109 -18.52 -20.42 -47.31
C SER A 109 -19.80 -20.45 -46.48
N ASP A 110 -20.24 -21.67 -46.15
CA ASP A 110 -21.38 -21.90 -45.28
C ASP A 110 -20.93 -22.11 -43.84
N ILE A 111 -21.57 -21.41 -42.92
CA ILE A 111 -21.34 -21.52 -41.47
C ILE A 111 -22.62 -21.89 -40.73
N ILE A 112 -22.49 -22.45 -39.54
CA ILE A 112 -23.62 -22.79 -38.68
C ILE A 112 -23.87 -21.63 -37.71
N VAL A 113 -25.08 -21.08 -37.77
CA VAL A 113 -25.55 -20.02 -36.88
C VAL A 113 -26.62 -20.59 -35.96
N TRP A 114 -26.52 -20.24 -34.68
CA TRP A 114 -27.57 -20.47 -33.69
C TRP A 114 -28.33 -19.17 -33.48
N TYR A 115 -29.65 -19.26 -33.43
CA TYR A 115 -30.52 -18.11 -33.19
C TYR A 115 -31.61 -18.47 -32.18
N ASP A 116 -32.11 -17.47 -31.45
CA ASP A 116 -33.26 -17.63 -30.57
C ASP A 116 -34.52 -17.89 -31.39
N SER A 117 -35.24 -18.98 -31.08
CA SER A 117 -36.48 -19.34 -31.76
C SER A 117 -37.58 -18.27 -31.58
N ASP A 118 -37.52 -17.49 -30.50
CA ASP A 118 -38.47 -16.42 -30.20
C ASP A 118 -38.01 -15.04 -30.77
N ASP A 119 -36.73 -14.87 -31.07
CA ASP A 119 -36.14 -13.63 -31.61
C ASP A 119 -34.93 -13.90 -32.53
N VAL A 120 -35.19 -13.93 -33.85
CA VAL A 120 -34.18 -14.24 -34.87
C VAL A 120 -33.01 -13.23 -34.90
N TYR A 121 -33.18 -12.02 -34.36
CA TYR A 121 -32.11 -11.02 -34.26
C TYR A 121 -31.10 -11.33 -33.14
N THR A 122 -31.48 -12.18 -32.19
CA THR A 122 -30.56 -12.75 -31.19
C THR A 122 -29.92 -14.00 -31.80
N ASN A 123 -28.78 -13.82 -32.47
CA ASN A 123 -28.07 -14.89 -33.15
C ASN A 123 -26.54 -14.72 -33.06
N ASP A 124 -25.84 -15.84 -33.15
CA ASP A 124 -24.38 -15.90 -33.13
C ASP A 124 -23.90 -17.20 -33.81
N THR A 125 -22.64 -17.26 -34.20
CA THR A 125 -22.05 -18.48 -34.75
C THR A 125 -21.95 -19.56 -33.68
N LYS A 126 -22.22 -20.82 -34.08
CA LYS A 126 -22.17 -21.97 -33.18
C LYS A 126 -20.88 -22.02 -32.36
N GLU A 127 -19.74 -21.84 -33.02
CA GLU A 127 -18.44 -21.92 -32.37
C GLU A 127 -18.21 -20.79 -31.33
N ASN A 128 -18.71 -19.58 -31.59
CA ASN A 128 -18.61 -18.47 -30.65
C ASN A 128 -19.51 -18.71 -29.43
N VAL A 129 -20.73 -19.23 -29.64
CA VAL A 129 -21.62 -19.64 -28.54
C VAL A 129 -21.01 -20.77 -27.72
N GLU A 130 -20.46 -21.81 -28.36
CA GLU A 130 -19.78 -22.92 -27.66
C GLU A 130 -18.58 -22.42 -26.85
N SER A 131 -17.81 -21.47 -27.40
CA SER A 131 -16.69 -20.80 -26.70
C SER A 131 -17.18 -19.96 -25.51
N ALA A 132 -18.27 -19.21 -25.67
CA ALA A 132 -18.89 -18.42 -24.61
C ALA A 132 -19.41 -19.31 -23.47
N LEU A 133 -20.08 -20.42 -23.80
CA LEU A 133 -20.53 -21.42 -22.82
C LEU A 133 -19.35 -22.08 -22.10
N ALA A 134 -18.31 -22.48 -22.82
CA ALA A 134 -17.12 -23.10 -22.24
C ALA A 134 -16.37 -22.14 -21.30
N SER A 135 -16.33 -20.85 -21.64
CA SER A 135 -15.68 -19.81 -20.85
C SER A 135 -16.55 -19.29 -19.69
N ASN A 136 -17.86 -19.54 -19.68
CA ASN A 136 -18.75 -19.21 -18.56
C ASN A 136 -18.70 -20.27 -17.45
N ASN A 137 -17.50 -20.50 -16.89
CA ASN A 137 -17.31 -21.36 -15.72
C ASN A 137 -16.76 -20.57 -14.54
N ALA A 138 -16.96 -21.10 -13.32
CA ALA A 138 -16.59 -20.42 -12.08
C ALA A 138 -15.12 -19.95 -12.05
N VAL A 139 -14.20 -20.75 -12.59
CA VAL A 139 -12.77 -20.43 -12.60
C VAL A 139 -12.49 -19.26 -13.55
N SER A 140 -12.98 -19.33 -14.78
CA SER A 140 -12.85 -18.27 -15.78
C SER A 140 -13.46 -16.95 -15.30
N ASN A 141 -14.66 -17.00 -14.74
CA ASN A 141 -15.34 -15.81 -14.18
C ASN A 141 -14.54 -15.18 -13.03
N MET A 142 -13.96 -16.00 -12.15
CA MET A 142 -13.07 -15.52 -11.09
C MET A 142 -11.78 -14.88 -11.65
N PHE A 143 -11.21 -15.41 -12.74
CA PHE A 143 -10.04 -14.80 -13.37
C PHE A 143 -10.36 -13.44 -13.99
N THR A 144 -11.47 -13.35 -14.74
CA THR A 144 -11.96 -12.10 -15.34
C THR A 144 -12.15 -11.02 -14.28
N VAL A 145 -12.85 -11.36 -13.20
CA VAL A 145 -13.10 -10.44 -12.08
C VAL A 145 -11.83 -10.17 -11.26
N GLY A 146 -10.93 -11.13 -11.17
CA GLY A 146 -9.66 -11.06 -10.44
C GLY A 146 -8.78 -9.89 -10.86
N VAL A 147 -8.83 -9.51 -12.15
CA VAL A 147 -8.11 -8.35 -12.70
C VAL A 147 -8.56 -7.04 -12.04
N TYR A 148 -9.82 -6.95 -11.61
CA TYR A 148 -10.40 -5.78 -10.96
C TYR A 148 -10.30 -5.83 -9.44
N THR A 149 -10.50 -7.01 -8.84
CA THR A 149 -10.47 -7.17 -7.37
C THR A 149 -9.06 -7.12 -6.80
N ALA A 150 -8.04 -7.57 -7.54
CA ALA A 150 -6.65 -7.57 -7.07
C ALA A 150 -6.12 -6.14 -6.80
N PRO A 151 -6.25 -5.15 -7.70
CA PRO A 151 -5.90 -3.76 -7.42
C PRO A 151 -6.62 -3.18 -6.20
N ILE A 152 -7.91 -3.50 -6.02
CA ILE A 152 -8.71 -3.04 -4.88
C ILE A 152 -8.16 -3.63 -3.57
N ALA A 153 -7.84 -4.92 -3.56
CA ALA A 153 -7.24 -5.58 -2.41
C ALA A 153 -5.85 -5.01 -2.09
N LEU A 154 -5.00 -4.76 -3.08
CA LEU A 154 -3.70 -4.12 -2.86
C LEU A 154 -3.84 -2.71 -2.30
N PHE A 155 -4.80 -1.93 -2.79
CA PHE A 155 -5.11 -0.61 -2.24
C PHE A 155 -5.57 -0.73 -0.79
N LEU A 156 -6.47 -1.66 -0.48
CA LEU A 156 -6.94 -1.92 0.88
C LEU A 156 -5.80 -2.38 1.80
N TYR A 157 -4.86 -3.19 1.32
CA TYR A 157 -3.66 -3.58 2.08
C TYR A 157 -2.79 -2.38 2.43
N TRP A 158 -2.48 -1.54 1.45
CA TRP A 158 -1.73 -0.31 1.67
C TRP A 158 -2.43 0.57 2.71
N LEU A 159 -3.74 0.69 2.58
CA LEU A 159 -4.61 1.46 3.46
C LEU A 159 -4.56 0.96 4.90
N LEU A 160 -4.92 -0.31 5.12
CA LEU A 160 -4.94 -0.95 6.43
C LEU A 160 -3.57 -1.00 7.07
N SER A 161 -2.51 -1.10 6.26
CA SER A 161 -1.13 -1.02 6.76
C SER A 161 -0.86 0.32 7.44
N ILE A 162 -1.30 1.44 6.85
CA ILE A 162 -1.12 2.78 7.43
C ILE A 162 -1.87 2.92 8.77
N ILE A 163 -3.05 2.31 8.90
CA ILE A 163 -3.90 2.44 10.10
C ILE A 163 -3.42 1.53 11.23
N PHE A 164 -3.27 0.24 10.90
CA PHE A 164 -3.20 -0.82 11.90
C PHE A 164 -1.79 -1.32 12.15
N VAL A 165 -0.84 -1.11 11.24
CA VAL A 165 0.55 -1.58 11.42
C VAL A 165 1.37 -0.62 12.28
N ARG A 166 0.91 0.61 12.50
CA ARG A 166 1.58 1.56 13.40
C ARG A 166 1.84 0.94 14.78
N GLU A 167 3.06 1.16 15.27
CA GLU A 167 3.55 0.58 16.52
C GLU A 167 2.65 0.91 17.71
N SER A 168 2.53 -0.02 18.66
CA SER A 168 1.93 0.35 19.95
C SER A 168 2.88 1.31 20.66
N LYS A 169 2.45 2.56 20.88
CA LYS A 169 3.24 3.58 21.56
C LYS A 169 3.67 3.23 23.00
N LYS A 170 3.05 2.21 23.61
CA LYS A 170 3.07 1.93 25.06
C LYS A 170 3.69 0.58 25.45
N SER A 171 4.45 -0.09 24.57
CA SER A 171 5.10 -1.35 24.94
C SER A 171 6.59 -1.35 24.67
N LEU A 172 7.35 -1.99 25.54
CA LEU A 172 8.75 -2.37 25.34
C LEU A 172 8.76 -3.81 24.80
N PRO A 173 8.92 -4.01 23.48
CA PRO A 173 8.82 -5.34 22.91
C PRO A 173 10.08 -6.14 23.23
N GLU A 174 9.90 -7.24 23.96
CA GLU A 174 11.00 -8.13 24.32
C GLU A 174 11.79 -8.62 23.10
N GLY A 175 13.11 -8.60 23.21
CA GLY A 175 14.02 -9.02 22.13
C GLY A 175 14.30 -7.94 21.08
N PHE A 176 13.89 -6.71 21.32
CA PHE A 176 14.21 -5.52 20.49
C PHE A 176 14.87 -4.40 21.30
N TYR A 177 15.18 -4.66 22.57
CA TYR A 177 15.94 -3.76 23.42
C TYR A 177 16.78 -4.57 24.42
N THR A 178 17.89 -3.98 24.84
CA THR A 178 18.67 -4.34 26.02
C THR A 178 18.87 -3.09 26.89
N GLU A 179 19.66 -3.21 27.95
CA GLU A 179 20.06 -2.08 28.78
C GLU A 179 20.85 -1.01 28.03
N THR A 180 21.46 -1.33 26.90
CA THR A 180 22.34 -0.40 26.17
C THR A 180 22.12 -0.44 24.67
N SER A 181 21.12 -1.15 24.15
CA SER A 181 20.88 -1.24 22.71
C SER A 181 19.40 -1.35 22.37
N TRP A 182 19.04 -0.88 21.19
CA TRP A 182 17.67 -0.80 20.69
C TRP A 182 17.67 -1.13 19.21
N LEU A 183 16.91 -2.17 18.85
CA LEU A 183 16.79 -2.64 17.48
C LEU A 183 15.43 -2.24 16.92
N ASP A 184 15.47 -1.44 15.85
CA ASP A 184 14.30 -1.12 15.04
C ASP A 184 14.33 -1.94 13.75
N VAL A 185 13.57 -3.03 13.75
CA VAL A 185 13.50 -3.94 12.60
C VAL A 185 12.62 -3.39 11.47
N ASP A 186 11.67 -2.51 11.81
CA ASP A 186 10.68 -2.01 10.87
C ASP A 186 11.29 -0.86 10.03
N ASP A 187 12.07 0.02 10.66
CA ASP A 187 12.85 1.07 9.99
C ASP A 187 14.29 0.66 9.66
N LYS A 188 14.67 -0.59 9.96
CA LYS A 188 15.97 -1.21 9.63
C LYS A 188 17.13 -0.43 10.21
N TYR A 189 17.03 -0.12 11.49
CA TYR A 189 17.90 0.79 12.17
C TYR A 189 18.28 0.21 13.53
N MET A 190 19.50 0.47 13.96
CA MET A 190 19.97 0.04 15.28
C MET A 190 20.65 1.19 15.98
N VAL A 191 20.43 1.26 17.29
CA VAL A 191 21.03 2.24 18.18
C VAL A 191 21.63 1.49 19.37
N ALA A 192 22.83 1.86 19.80
CA ALA A 192 23.48 1.28 20.97
C ALA A 192 24.35 2.31 21.70
N LEU A 193 24.53 2.10 23.00
CA LEU A 193 25.51 2.77 23.84
C LEU A 193 26.73 1.87 23.96
N ASP A 194 27.86 2.37 23.48
CA ASP A 194 29.18 1.77 23.62
C ASP A 194 30.02 2.67 24.54
N GLY A 195 29.98 2.37 25.84
CA GLY A 195 30.55 3.25 26.87
C GLY A 195 29.86 4.63 26.89
N SER A 196 30.59 5.69 26.55
CA SER A 196 30.09 7.06 26.44
C SER A 196 29.74 7.48 25.01
N GLU A 197 29.81 6.56 24.04
CA GLU A 197 29.45 6.81 22.66
C GLU A 197 28.06 6.28 22.34
N LEU A 198 27.30 7.07 21.60
CA LEU A 198 26.06 6.62 20.97
C LEU A 198 26.38 6.18 19.55
N VAL A 199 26.19 4.89 19.30
CA VAL A 199 26.42 4.25 18.02
C VAL A 199 25.08 3.99 17.35
N TYR A 200 24.95 4.36 16.08
CA TYR A 200 23.77 3.98 15.30
C TYR A 200 24.14 3.67 13.87
N PHE A 201 23.34 2.81 13.24
CA PHE A 201 23.56 2.37 11.86
C PHE A 201 22.29 1.83 11.21
N ASP A 202 22.24 1.93 9.88
CA ASP A 202 21.23 1.29 9.04
C ASP A 202 21.56 -0.19 8.79
N ILE A 203 20.52 -1.00 8.58
CA ILE A 203 20.62 -2.43 8.29
C ILE A 203 20.16 -2.66 6.85
N ASP A 204 20.97 -3.37 6.06
CA ASP A 204 20.56 -3.74 4.71
C ASP A 204 19.27 -4.59 4.73
N LYS A 205 18.37 -4.32 3.78
CA LYS A 205 17.04 -4.96 3.73
C LYS A 205 17.14 -6.49 3.66
N SER A 206 18.16 -7.04 3.01
CA SER A 206 18.35 -8.49 2.89
C SER A 206 18.88 -9.13 4.19
N ARG A 207 19.47 -8.33 5.09
CA ARG A 207 20.18 -8.79 6.29
C ARG A 207 19.36 -8.64 7.58
N ILE A 208 18.21 -7.97 7.53
CA ILE A 208 17.36 -7.68 8.69
C ILE A 208 17.11 -8.94 9.55
N SER A 209 16.71 -10.05 8.91
CA SER A 209 16.38 -11.28 9.65
C SER A 209 17.59 -11.89 10.35
N GLU A 210 18.77 -11.81 9.73
CA GLU A 210 20.03 -12.29 10.31
C GLU A 210 20.48 -11.40 11.48
N VAL A 211 20.44 -10.08 11.32
CA VAL A 211 20.76 -9.13 12.39
C VAL A 211 19.77 -9.25 13.55
N GLN A 212 18.48 -9.38 13.27
CA GLN A 212 17.45 -9.59 14.29
C GLN A 212 17.70 -10.89 15.07
N GLN A 213 18.05 -11.97 14.38
CA GLN A 213 18.37 -13.24 15.02
C GLN A 213 19.64 -13.14 15.86
N ALA A 214 20.70 -12.52 15.34
CA ALA A 214 21.95 -12.31 16.07
C ALA A 214 21.72 -11.46 17.33
N TYR A 215 20.97 -10.37 17.21
CA TYR A 215 20.60 -9.48 18.30
C TYR A 215 19.84 -10.23 19.40
N GLN A 216 18.82 -11.00 19.02
CA GLN A 216 18.02 -11.79 19.95
C GLN A 216 18.79 -12.93 20.63
N ASN A 217 19.94 -13.31 20.06
CA ASN A 217 20.88 -14.27 20.64
C ASN A 217 22.04 -13.59 21.41
N ASN A 218 21.94 -12.29 21.69
CA ASN A 218 22.94 -11.49 22.41
C ASN A 218 24.31 -11.43 21.72
N ALA A 219 24.34 -11.34 20.39
CA ALA A 219 25.58 -11.05 19.65
C ALA A 219 26.19 -9.70 20.07
N SER A 220 27.51 -9.57 19.92
CA SER A 220 28.21 -8.32 20.25
C SER A 220 27.86 -7.19 19.29
N LEU A 221 28.06 -5.93 19.72
CA LEU A 221 27.80 -4.77 18.87
C LEU A 221 28.61 -4.82 17.56
N GLU A 222 29.88 -5.23 17.63
CA GLU A 222 30.74 -5.34 16.45
C GLU A 222 30.27 -6.45 15.49
N ASP A 223 29.78 -7.58 16.02
CA ASP A 223 29.17 -8.63 15.19
C ASP A 223 27.90 -8.11 14.50
N LEU A 224 27.09 -7.31 15.18
CA LEU A 224 25.87 -6.73 14.62
C LEU A 224 26.17 -5.70 13.53
N ILE A 225 27.18 -4.84 13.75
CA ILE A 225 27.68 -3.91 12.74
C ILE A 225 28.19 -4.68 11.53
N GLY A 226 29.06 -5.69 11.73
CA GLY A 226 29.60 -6.52 10.65
C GLY A 226 28.53 -7.26 9.85
N ASN A 227 27.47 -7.76 10.51
CA ASN A 227 26.38 -8.47 9.87
C ASN A 227 25.39 -7.56 9.12
N SER A 228 25.28 -6.30 9.53
CA SER A 228 24.31 -5.34 8.97
C SER A 228 24.63 -4.87 7.55
N LYS A 229 25.91 -4.92 7.16
CA LYS A 229 26.43 -4.27 5.94
C LYS A 229 25.98 -2.81 5.84
N SER A 230 26.01 -2.10 6.97
CA SER A 230 25.58 -0.71 7.07
C SER A 230 26.32 0.21 6.10
N SER A 231 25.58 1.15 5.51
CA SER A 231 26.14 2.25 4.73
C SER A 231 26.32 3.54 5.55
N LYS A 232 25.70 3.61 6.73
CA LYS A 232 25.58 4.82 7.56
C LYS A 232 25.90 4.57 9.03
N LEU A 233 27.04 3.93 9.31
CA LEU A 233 27.56 3.82 10.67
C LEU A 233 28.02 5.19 11.19
N LYS A 234 27.53 5.57 12.37
CA LYS A 234 27.94 6.79 13.08
C LYS A 234 28.18 6.48 14.55
N ARG A 235 29.18 7.14 15.12
CA ARG A 235 29.51 7.13 16.54
C ARG A 235 29.54 8.58 17.02
N ILE A 236 28.73 8.90 18.03
CA ILE A 236 28.64 10.24 18.62
C ILE A 236 29.14 10.15 20.07
N PRO A 237 30.26 10.81 20.42
CA PRO A 237 30.68 10.91 21.80
C PRO A 237 29.70 11.81 22.56
N LEU A 238 28.94 11.22 23.49
CA LEU A 238 27.88 11.94 24.22
C LEU A 238 28.44 13.08 25.09
N GLY A 239 29.71 12.99 25.51
CA GLY A 239 30.39 14.04 26.25
C GLY A 239 30.70 15.32 25.47
N GLU A 240 30.48 15.34 24.15
CA GLU A 240 30.78 16.48 23.27
C GLU A 240 29.54 17.09 22.60
N ILE A 241 28.34 16.59 22.90
CA ILE A 241 27.10 17.07 22.26
C ILE A 241 26.76 18.48 22.77
N THR A 242 26.18 19.28 21.89
CA THR A 242 25.79 20.67 22.21
C THR A 242 24.30 20.79 22.53
N GLU A 243 23.47 19.91 21.96
CA GLU A 243 22.04 19.85 22.22
C GLU A 243 21.51 18.41 22.16
N LEU A 244 20.53 18.09 23.02
CA LEU A 244 19.68 16.92 22.91
C LEU A 244 18.21 17.34 23.05
N VAL A 245 17.35 16.93 22.10
CA VAL A 245 15.92 17.21 22.11
C VAL A 245 15.12 15.91 22.04
N SER A 246 14.13 15.77 22.92
CA SER A 246 13.15 14.69 22.90
C SER A 246 11.73 15.22 23.03
N HIS A 247 10.83 14.78 22.15
CA HIS A 247 9.40 15.06 22.26
C HIS A 247 8.67 13.80 22.75
N HIS A 248 7.91 13.87 23.84
CA HIS A 248 7.24 12.69 24.41
C HIS A 248 6.32 11.95 23.40
N ASN A 249 5.70 12.69 22.46
CA ASN A 249 4.81 12.15 21.42
C ASN A 249 5.52 11.68 20.15
N SER A 250 6.85 11.69 20.14
CA SER A 250 7.70 11.17 19.07
C SER A 250 8.55 10.02 19.59
N ASP A 251 8.85 9.12 18.69
CA ASP A 251 9.80 8.02 18.76
C ASP A 251 11.23 8.44 18.36
N VAL A 252 11.49 9.73 18.15
CA VAL A 252 12.80 10.26 17.73
C VAL A 252 13.45 11.08 18.84
N ILE A 253 14.77 10.95 18.96
CA ILE A 253 15.65 11.88 19.69
C ILE A 253 16.51 12.63 18.67
N THR A 254 16.63 13.95 18.83
CA THR A 254 17.56 14.76 18.04
C THR A 254 18.78 15.09 18.88
N ILE A 255 19.98 14.92 18.33
CA ILE A 255 21.25 15.24 18.97
C ILE A 255 22.07 16.12 18.03
N ASP A 256 22.52 17.27 18.51
CA ASP A 256 23.42 18.14 17.76
C ASP A 256 24.86 17.90 18.20
N TYR A 257 25.71 17.60 17.21
CA TYR A 257 27.13 17.29 17.39
C TYR A 257 27.95 17.87 16.24
N LYS A 258 28.99 18.65 16.55
CA LYS A 258 29.89 19.28 15.55
C LYS A 258 29.16 20.09 14.46
N GLY A 259 28.02 20.70 14.80
CA GLY A 259 27.20 21.48 13.87
C GLY A 259 26.25 20.66 12.99
N ASP A 260 26.28 19.32 13.10
CA ASP A 260 25.34 18.42 12.45
C ASP A 260 24.22 18.01 13.42
N SER A 261 22.98 18.01 12.92
CA SER A 261 21.80 17.56 13.67
C SER A 261 21.44 16.12 13.28
N HIS A 262 21.54 15.21 14.25
CA HIS A 262 21.32 13.78 14.08
C HIS A 262 19.96 13.38 14.64
N LYS A 263 19.10 12.82 13.78
CA LYS A 263 17.80 12.26 14.17
C LYS A 263 17.92 10.76 14.38
N ILE A 264 17.65 10.32 15.60
CA ILE A 264 17.81 8.94 16.04
C ILE A 264 16.42 8.37 16.31
N GLU A 265 16.00 7.46 15.44
CA GLU A 265 14.66 6.86 15.45
C GLU A 265 14.69 5.57 16.28
N PHE A 266 13.63 5.33 17.04
CA PHE A 266 13.45 4.14 17.85
C PHE A 266 12.11 3.48 17.50
N LEU A 267 12.02 2.17 17.75
CA LEU A 267 10.84 1.37 17.43
C LEU A 267 9.52 1.95 17.98
N ASN A 268 9.53 2.60 19.15
CA ASN A 268 8.40 3.39 19.62
C ASN A 268 8.78 4.38 20.73
N GLN A 269 7.81 5.20 21.13
CA GLN A 269 7.95 6.19 22.21
C GLN A 269 8.44 5.61 23.55
N THR A 270 8.04 4.38 23.91
CA THR A 270 8.46 3.74 25.17
C THR A 270 9.91 3.25 25.07
N VAL A 271 10.30 2.66 23.94
CA VAL A 271 11.70 2.28 23.65
C VAL A 271 12.60 3.51 23.67
N LYS A 272 12.17 4.60 23.02
CA LYS A 272 12.86 5.89 23.06
C LYS A 272 12.99 6.43 24.49
N GLN A 273 11.93 6.38 25.29
CA GLN A 273 11.97 6.83 26.68
C GLN A 273 12.99 6.03 27.51
N HIS A 274 12.97 4.71 27.34
CA HIS A 274 13.95 3.81 27.95
C HIS A 274 15.39 4.15 27.53
N ALA A 275 15.61 4.44 26.24
CA ALA A 275 16.91 4.86 25.73
C ALA A 275 17.36 6.21 26.29
N LEU A 276 16.45 7.19 26.32
CA LEU A 276 16.70 8.53 26.83
C LEU A 276 17.18 8.51 28.28
N GLU A 277 16.55 7.71 29.15
CA GLU A 277 16.94 7.53 30.55
C GLU A 277 18.38 7.02 30.74
N ARG A 278 18.93 6.34 29.73
CA ARG A 278 20.32 5.86 29.74
C ARG A 278 21.25 6.87 29.09
N ILE A 279 20.87 7.44 27.96
CA ILE A 279 21.66 8.46 27.23
C ILE A 279 21.95 9.66 28.15
N ILE A 280 20.96 10.17 28.90
CA ILE A 280 21.11 11.33 29.80
C ILE A 280 22.21 11.11 30.85
N LYS A 281 22.52 9.87 31.24
CA LYS A 281 23.58 9.60 32.22
C LYS A 281 24.99 9.87 31.68
N HIS A 282 25.12 9.99 30.36
CA HIS A 282 26.40 10.15 29.66
C HIS A 282 26.53 11.53 28.98
N ILE A 283 25.52 12.40 29.06
CA ILE A 283 25.58 13.74 28.48
C ILE A 283 26.43 14.68 29.36
N PRO A 284 26.93 15.79 28.81
CA PRO A 284 27.76 16.74 29.53
C PRO A 284 26.98 17.42 30.65
N THR A 285 27.60 17.58 31.82
CA THR A 285 26.96 18.20 33.00
C THR A 285 26.70 19.70 32.84
N ASN A 286 27.31 20.34 31.83
CA ASN A 286 27.12 21.75 31.50
C ASN A 286 25.88 22.02 30.63
N LEU A 287 25.14 20.99 30.19
CA LEU A 287 23.86 21.18 29.51
C LEU A 287 22.76 21.51 30.52
N SER A 288 22.04 22.60 30.27
CA SER A 288 20.87 23.00 31.05
C SER A 288 19.61 22.28 30.57
N TYR A 289 18.85 21.73 31.52
CA TYR A 289 17.59 21.06 31.22
C TYR A 289 16.43 22.06 31.16
N MET A 290 15.70 22.05 30.04
CA MET A 290 14.46 22.79 29.86
C MET A 290 13.31 21.85 29.51
N LYS A 291 12.20 22.00 30.22
CA LYS A 291 10.93 21.30 29.91
C LYS A 291 9.91 22.31 29.41
N LYS A 292 9.47 22.16 28.16
CA LYS A 292 8.42 22.99 27.56
C LYS A 292 7.16 22.18 27.33
N GLU A 293 6.09 22.54 28.02
CA GLU A 293 4.77 21.94 27.85
C GLU A 293 3.92 22.81 26.94
N ARG A 294 3.57 22.31 25.75
CA ARG A 294 2.64 23.01 24.86
C ARG A 294 1.22 22.78 25.33
N THR A 295 0.33 23.77 25.14
CA THR A 295 -1.10 23.53 25.37
C THR A 295 -1.66 22.54 24.35
N ARG A 296 -2.77 21.86 24.69
CA ARG A 296 -3.46 20.90 23.80
C ARG A 296 -3.72 21.47 22.41
N ILE A 297 -4.20 22.72 22.37
CA ILE A 297 -4.48 23.45 21.14
C ILE A 297 -3.17 23.71 20.37
N GLN A 298 -2.14 24.26 21.03
CA GLN A 298 -0.85 24.53 20.38
C GLN A 298 -0.20 23.29 19.78
N ALA A 299 -0.36 22.12 20.40
CA ALA A 299 0.13 20.86 19.86
C ALA A 299 -0.66 20.44 18.60
N ALA A 300 -1.97 20.63 18.57
CA ALA A 300 -2.83 20.21 17.47
C ALA A 300 -2.83 21.16 16.25
N ILE A 301 -2.49 22.45 16.42
CA ILE A 301 -2.52 23.48 15.37
C ILE A 301 -1.93 23.03 14.02
N PRO A 302 -0.71 22.45 13.94
CA PRO A 302 -0.14 22.05 12.65
C PRO A 302 -1.01 21.02 11.91
N SER A 303 -1.65 20.11 12.64
CA SER A 303 -2.55 19.10 12.05
C SER A 303 -3.88 19.72 11.62
N PHE A 304 -4.38 20.74 12.33
CA PHE A 304 -5.54 21.52 11.90
C PHE A 304 -5.28 22.31 10.63
N ILE A 305 -4.12 22.98 10.52
CA ILE A 305 -3.72 23.69 9.29
C ILE A 305 -3.69 22.73 8.11
N TRP A 306 -3.09 21.55 8.31
CA TRP A 306 -3.04 20.52 7.27
C TRP A 306 -4.44 19.99 6.89
N LEU A 307 -5.34 19.83 7.86
CA LEU A 307 -6.74 19.46 7.59
C LEU A 307 -7.43 20.52 6.73
N LEU A 308 -7.28 21.81 7.06
CA LEU A 308 -7.87 22.90 6.30
C LEU A 308 -7.38 22.94 4.85
N ILE A 309 -6.08 22.71 4.62
CA ILE A 309 -5.51 22.61 3.27
C ILE A 309 -6.18 21.47 2.50
N LEU A 310 -6.31 20.27 3.08
CA LEU A 310 -6.92 19.13 2.41
C LEU A 310 -8.41 19.36 2.10
N VAL A 311 -9.16 19.98 3.01
CA VAL A 311 -10.56 20.36 2.79
C VAL A 311 -10.67 21.37 1.64
N ALA A 312 -9.77 22.36 1.59
CA ALA A 312 -9.73 23.30 0.47
C ALA A 312 -9.44 22.59 -0.86
N VAL A 313 -8.50 21.64 -0.91
CA VAL A 313 -8.24 20.86 -2.13
C VAL A 313 -9.49 20.09 -2.57
N ILE A 314 -10.19 19.42 -1.66
CA ILE A 314 -11.43 18.68 -1.97
C ILE A 314 -12.50 19.62 -2.51
N TYR A 315 -12.61 20.82 -1.96
CA TYR A 315 -13.57 21.83 -2.41
C TYR A 315 -13.28 22.29 -3.85
N PHE A 316 -12.00 22.48 -4.22
CA PHE A 316 -11.63 22.95 -5.56
C PHE A 316 -11.48 21.83 -6.60
N VAL A 317 -11.21 20.59 -6.20
CA VAL A 317 -11.03 19.45 -7.11
C VAL A 317 -12.35 18.70 -7.27
N ASN A 318 -13.02 18.91 -8.40
CA ASN A 318 -14.28 18.21 -8.71
C ASN A 318 -14.02 16.84 -9.36
N TYR A 319 -13.29 15.96 -8.68
CA TYR A 319 -13.05 14.59 -9.14
C TYR A 319 -13.33 13.58 -8.02
N PHE A 320 -14.37 12.78 -8.21
CA PHE A 320 -14.93 11.89 -7.20
C PHE A 320 -13.88 10.97 -6.54
N LEU A 321 -13.05 10.30 -7.34
CA LEU A 321 -12.04 9.37 -6.81
C LEU A 321 -10.95 10.09 -6.00
N VAL A 322 -10.53 11.30 -6.40
CA VAL A 322 -9.55 12.09 -5.64
C VAL A 322 -10.14 12.51 -4.31
N ASN A 323 -11.40 12.93 -4.28
CA ASN A 323 -12.09 13.34 -3.06
C ASN A 323 -12.28 12.18 -2.07
N ILE A 324 -12.57 10.97 -2.56
CA ILE A 324 -12.62 9.76 -1.71
C ILE A 324 -11.24 9.47 -1.10
N VAL A 325 -10.18 9.47 -1.91
CA VAL A 325 -8.82 9.18 -1.43
C VAL A 325 -8.37 10.22 -0.39
N LEU A 326 -8.61 11.51 -0.64
CA LEU A 326 -8.28 12.59 0.29
C LEU A 326 -9.15 12.53 1.56
N GLY A 327 -10.45 12.31 1.42
CA GLY A 327 -11.39 12.12 2.54
C GLY A 327 -10.93 11.00 3.47
N PHE A 328 -10.56 9.86 2.88
CA PHE A 328 -10.05 8.73 3.62
C PHE A 328 -8.70 9.03 4.29
N TYR A 329 -7.77 9.67 3.57
CA TYR A 329 -6.49 10.09 4.14
C TYR A 329 -6.66 11.03 5.36
N MET A 330 -7.61 11.97 5.29
CA MET A 330 -7.95 12.83 6.44
C MET A 330 -8.41 12.00 7.63
N LEU A 331 -9.34 11.06 7.41
CA LEU A 331 -9.92 10.22 8.46
C LEU A 331 -8.87 9.36 9.17
N VAL A 332 -7.90 8.85 8.43
CA VAL A 332 -6.93 7.86 8.93
C VAL A 332 -5.61 8.46 9.41
N SER A 333 -5.16 9.54 8.78
CA SER A 333 -3.83 10.11 9.08
C SER A 333 -3.93 11.40 9.88
N VAL A 334 -4.86 12.29 9.53
CA VAL A 334 -4.91 13.65 10.05
C VAL A 334 -5.76 13.73 11.32
N LEU A 335 -7.01 13.25 11.28
CA LEU A 335 -7.90 13.28 12.44
C LEU A 335 -7.33 12.56 13.65
N PRO A 336 -6.71 11.36 13.55
CA PRO A 336 -6.16 10.69 14.72
C PRO A 336 -4.98 11.45 15.33
N LYS A 337 -4.19 12.17 14.54
CA LYS A 337 -3.12 13.04 15.05
C LYS A 337 -3.69 14.24 15.81
N ILE A 338 -4.75 14.86 15.31
CA ILE A 338 -5.45 15.94 16.01
C ILE A 338 -5.98 15.43 17.35
N ILE A 339 -6.75 14.34 17.34
CA ILE A 339 -7.33 13.74 18.55
C ILE A 339 -6.24 13.37 19.55
N SER A 340 -5.18 12.67 19.11
CA SER A 340 -4.06 12.26 19.98
C SER A 340 -3.39 13.45 20.65
N ARG A 341 -3.19 14.57 19.95
CA ARG A 341 -2.52 15.77 20.48
C ARG A 341 -3.44 16.63 21.36
N LEU A 342 -4.75 16.56 21.15
CA LEU A 342 -5.73 17.18 22.02
C LEU A 342 -5.90 16.42 23.34
N ILE A 343 -5.79 15.09 23.32
CA ILE A 343 -5.86 14.25 24.52
C ILE A 343 -4.55 14.37 25.31
N ASP A 344 -3.40 14.25 24.64
CA ASP A 344 -2.08 14.23 25.26
C ASP A 344 -1.19 15.37 24.70
N PRO A 345 -1.13 16.53 25.39
CA PRO A 345 -0.44 17.72 24.92
C PRO A 345 1.07 17.52 24.82
N THR A 346 1.72 18.27 23.92
CA THR A 346 3.13 18.01 23.61
C THR A 346 4.14 18.54 24.62
N ILE A 347 4.74 17.63 25.39
CA ILE A 347 5.92 17.87 26.22
C ILE A 347 7.19 17.71 25.38
N THR A 348 8.04 18.73 25.42
CA THR A 348 9.39 18.74 24.85
C THR A 348 10.41 18.86 25.97
N GLN A 349 11.41 18.00 25.93
CA GLN A 349 12.55 17.99 26.84
C GLN A 349 13.79 18.35 26.03
N THR A 350 14.51 19.38 26.46
CA THR A 350 15.72 19.86 25.78
C THR A 350 16.85 19.98 26.79
N TRP A 351 18.04 19.53 26.40
CA TRP A 351 19.30 19.77 27.09
C TRP A 351 20.19 20.55 26.13
N LEU A 352 20.57 21.77 26.48
CA LEU A 352 21.40 22.64 25.64
C LEU A 352 22.43 23.39 26.47
N ILE A 353 23.50 23.84 25.81
CA ILE A 353 24.44 24.79 26.44
C ILE A 353 23.68 26.09 26.74
N PRO A 354 23.73 26.62 27.97
CA PRO A 354 23.09 27.88 28.28
C PRO A 354 23.71 28.98 27.42
N THR A 355 22.93 29.56 26.51
CA THR A 355 23.29 30.81 25.86
C THR A 355 23.27 31.89 26.94
N VAL A 356 24.44 32.44 27.27
CA VAL A 356 24.52 33.67 28.08
C VAL A 356 23.72 34.72 27.33
N SER A 357 22.57 35.12 27.86
CA SER A 357 21.79 36.21 27.31
C SER A 357 22.61 37.50 27.48
N GLU A 358 23.02 38.10 26.37
CA GLU A 358 23.71 39.40 26.30
C GLU A 358 22.87 40.59 26.81
N GLU A 359 21.70 40.36 27.41
CA GLU A 359 20.79 41.40 27.91
C GLU A 359 21.14 41.93 29.31
N ALA A 360 22.29 41.57 29.88
CA ALA A 360 22.74 42.02 31.21
C ALA A 360 24.00 42.90 31.18
N VAL A 361 24.25 43.63 30.09
CA VAL A 361 25.28 44.68 30.03
C VAL A 361 24.72 45.96 29.40
N THR A 362 23.72 46.55 30.06
CA THR A 362 23.49 48.00 30.05
C THR A 362 22.81 48.35 31.38
N GLU A 363 23.64 48.55 32.42
CA GLU A 363 23.27 49.45 33.53
C GLU A 363 23.61 50.89 33.13
#